data_AF-A0AA40KAG4-F1
#
_entry.id   AF-A0AA40KAG4-F1
#
_cell.length_a   1.000
_cell.length_b   1.000
_cell.length_c   1.000
_cell.angle_alpha   90.00
_cell.angle_beta   90.00
_cell.angle_gamma   90.00
#
_symmetry.space_group_name_H-M   'P 1'
#
loop_
_entity.id
_entity.type
_entity.pdbx_description
1 polymer ?
#
loop_
_entity_poly.entity_id
_entity_poly.type
_entity_poly.pdbx_seq_one_letter_code
_entity_poly.pdbx_strand_id
1 'polypeptide(L)'
;MDHHCPWTGNCVSMTTFPHFLRFLLFTNLSLGLLLHQTYLRLSSLYADRHLPAYLGPSLPSLVGLAVLSFFASGTAFALLVLLVTTARSCLLNRTMIEEWELERHDAVLARLAADPTTTTSDYWGADGDARVLTHALSRVEFPYDVGFFANVAQAMGTANPLAWFFPLTGGPTVATAAADPPGGGGGGGAGWEWEENGFNDLPGLWPPPDPEKLRRAQAGWPAAAKAKEEGGEDEMAYYRGVQQTAEETKAAFRRRQEADFQRRGGLLAELEETEELFEGSPVWTNSEGDRLWDYGVDEEVERHDAPVGGGDEDEDEDDVPIAELIRRRRAHARQEDDG
;
A
#
# COMPACT_ATOMS: atom_id res chain seq x y z
N MET A 1 -2.02 0.69 5.47
CA MET A 1 -1.55 -0.13 4.33
C MET A 1 -0.11 -0.51 4.63
N ASP A 2 0.33 -1.72 4.30
CA ASP A 2 1.70 -2.16 4.56
C ASP A 2 2.61 -1.88 3.37
N HIS A 3 2.38 -2.54 2.23
CA HIS A 3 3.10 -2.29 0.99
C HIS A 3 2.32 -2.83 -0.22
N HIS A 4 2.68 -2.40 -1.43
CA HIS A 4 2.25 -3.08 -2.65
C HIS A 4 3.22 -4.22 -2.94
N CYS A 5 2.74 -5.46 -3.03
CA CYS A 5 3.59 -6.62 -3.28
C CYS A 5 3.46 -7.06 -4.75
N PRO A 6 4.45 -6.79 -5.61
CA PRO A 6 4.40 -7.15 -7.02
C PRO A 6 4.22 -8.65 -7.25
N TRP A 7 4.75 -9.48 -6.35
CA TRP A 7 4.69 -10.94 -6.43
C TRP A 7 3.28 -11.51 -6.24
N THR A 8 2.41 -10.76 -5.57
CA THR A 8 1.00 -11.14 -5.37
C THR A 8 0.04 -10.36 -6.26
N GLY A 9 0.54 -9.36 -7.00
CA GLY A 9 -0.28 -8.45 -7.81
C GLY A 9 -1.31 -7.67 -6.98
N ASN A 10 -1.08 -7.52 -5.67
CA ASN A 10 -2.02 -6.91 -4.75
C ASN A 10 -1.32 -6.14 -3.63
N CYS A 11 -2.06 -5.25 -2.99
CA CYS A 11 -1.63 -4.56 -1.77
C CYS A 11 -1.71 -5.50 -0.56
N VAL A 12 -0.64 -5.51 0.22
CA VAL A 12 -0.64 -6.01 1.59
C VAL A 12 -1.18 -4.90 2.48
N SER A 13 -2.32 -5.15 3.08
CA SER A 13 -3.08 -4.19 3.89
C SER A 13 -3.67 -4.91 5.10
N MET A 14 -4.41 -4.20 5.96
CA MET A 14 -5.03 -4.77 7.16
C MET A 14 -5.80 -6.07 6.90
N THR A 15 -6.56 -6.14 5.80
CA THR A 15 -7.39 -7.32 5.49
C THR A 15 -6.60 -8.46 4.84
N THR A 16 -5.54 -8.13 4.08
CA THR A 16 -4.75 -9.11 3.31
C THR A 16 -3.48 -9.56 4.04
N PHE A 17 -3.02 -8.83 5.05
CA PHE A 17 -1.83 -9.12 5.85
C PHE A 17 -1.82 -10.51 6.49
N PRO A 18 -2.89 -10.98 7.16
CA PRO A 18 -2.94 -12.34 7.69
C PRO A 18 -2.68 -13.42 6.63
N HIS A 19 -3.19 -13.22 5.41
CA HIS A 19 -2.99 -14.16 4.30
C HIS A 19 -1.56 -14.10 3.79
N PHE A 20 -0.98 -12.91 3.69
CA PHE A 20 0.42 -12.71 3.30
C PHE A 20 1.40 -13.37 4.29
N LEU A 21 1.20 -13.20 5.60
CA LEU A 21 2.04 -13.82 6.62
C LEU A 21 1.98 -15.36 6.56
N ARG A 22 0.78 -15.93 6.36
CA ARG A 22 0.60 -17.37 6.18
C ARG A 22 1.26 -17.87 4.89
N PHE A 23 1.12 -17.12 3.80
CA PHE A 23 1.82 -17.41 2.53
C PHE A 23 3.32 -17.48 2.75
N LEU A 24 3.94 -16.51 3.44
CA LEU A 24 5.37 -16.52 3.73
C LEU A 24 5.77 -17.72 4.61
N LEU A 25 4.98 -18.03 5.64
CA LEU A 25 5.23 -19.18 6.52
C LEU A 25 5.22 -20.49 5.74
N PHE A 26 4.15 -20.79 4.99
CA PHE A 26 4.03 -22.05 4.26
C PHE A 26 5.02 -22.16 3.11
N THR A 27 5.39 -21.03 2.48
CA THR A 27 6.43 -21.01 1.46
C THR A 27 7.80 -21.34 2.06
N ASN A 28 8.14 -20.76 3.22
CA ASN A 28 9.36 -21.07 3.94
C ASN A 28 9.40 -22.54 4.41
N LEU A 29 8.29 -23.07 4.92
CA LEU A 29 8.21 -24.50 5.29
C LEU A 29 8.43 -25.42 4.08
N SER A 30 7.81 -25.10 2.94
CA SER A 30 7.94 -25.86 1.70
C SER A 30 9.38 -25.82 1.16
N LEU A 31 10.02 -24.65 1.20
CA LEU A 31 11.42 -24.49 0.83
C LEU A 31 12.36 -25.21 1.80
N GLY A 32 12.08 -25.16 3.10
CA GLY A 32 12.82 -25.90 4.12
C GLY A 32 12.76 -27.41 3.88
N LEU A 33 11.58 -27.95 3.54
CA LEU A 33 11.44 -29.35 3.14
C LEU A 33 12.24 -29.67 1.87
N LEU A 34 12.15 -28.82 0.84
CA LEU A 34 12.94 -29.00 -0.38
C LEU A 34 14.45 -29.02 -0.09
N LEU A 35 14.94 -28.08 0.72
CA LEU A 35 16.34 -28.00 1.13
C LEU A 35 16.78 -29.20 1.96
N HIS A 36 15.93 -29.71 2.83
CA HIS A 36 16.20 -30.96 3.55
C HIS A 36 16.36 -32.13 2.58
N GLN A 37 15.45 -32.27 1.60
CA GLN A 37 15.53 -33.35 0.62
C GLN A 37 16.75 -33.23 -0.29
N THR A 38 17.08 -32.02 -0.77
CA THR A 38 18.30 -31.81 -1.58
C THR A 38 19.56 -32.03 -0.77
N TYR A 39 19.60 -31.61 0.50
CA TYR A 39 20.69 -31.89 1.42
C TYR A 39 20.93 -33.39 1.59
N LEU A 40 19.88 -34.19 1.79
CA LEU A 40 20.03 -35.65 1.88
C LEU A 40 20.66 -36.24 0.60
N ARG A 41 20.27 -35.76 -0.59
CA ARG A 41 20.87 -36.20 -1.86
C ARG A 41 22.33 -35.78 -2.00
N LEU A 42 22.65 -34.53 -1.67
CA LEU A 42 24.01 -34.01 -1.70
C LEU A 42 24.92 -34.73 -0.69
N SER A 43 24.41 -35.03 0.50
CA SER A 43 25.16 -35.74 1.54
C SER A 43 25.50 -37.18 1.11
N SER A 44 24.55 -37.90 0.50
CA SER A 44 24.78 -39.23 -0.08
C SER A 44 25.83 -39.16 -1.20
N LEU A 45 25.69 -38.22 -2.13
CA LEU A 45 26.66 -38.03 -3.22
C LEU A 45 28.06 -37.70 -2.68
N TYR A 46 28.14 -36.88 -1.63
CA TYR A 46 29.39 -36.52 -1.01
C TYR A 46 30.05 -37.71 -0.28
N ALA A 47 29.26 -38.59 0.35
CA ALA A 47 29.78 -39.82 0.94
C ALA A 47 30.40 -40.74 -0.11
N ASP A 48 29.75 -40.82 -1.29
CA ASP A 48 30.15 -41.67 -2.41
C ASP A 48 31.18 -41.03 -3.36
N ARG A 49 31.74 -39.87 -3.02
CA ARG A 49 32.64 -39.07 -3.88
C ARG A 49 33.89 -39.78 -4.42
N HIS A 50 34.28 -40.89 -3.81
CA HIS A 50 35.45 -41.69 -4.22
C HIS A 50 35.08 -42.86 -5.13
N LEU A 51 33.79 -43.11 -5.37
CA LEU A 51 33.36 -44.15 -6.31
C LEU A 51 33.64 -43.72 -7.76
N PRO A 52 33.92 -44.68 -8.65
CA PRO A 52 34.02 -44.41 -10.08
C PRO A 52 32.75 -43.77 -10.64
N ALA A 53 32.92 -42.79 -11.53
CA ALA A 53 31.82 -41.97 -12.06
C ALA A 53 30.68 -42.77 -12.74
N TYR A 54 30.95 -43.98 -13.25
CA TYR A 54 29.94 -44.83 -13.88
C TYR A 54 28.94 -45.46 -12.89
N LEU A 55 29.25 -45.46 -11.58
CA LEU A 55 28.32 -45.89 -10.51
C LEU A 55 27.48 -44.73 -9.96
N GLY A 56 27.77 -43.49 -10.39
CA GLY A 56 27.11 -42.28 -9.92
C GLY A 56 25.86 -41.90 -10.74
N PRO A 57 25.14 -40.85 -10.30
CA PRO A 57 24.04 -40.28 -11.06
C PRO A 57 24.49 -39.74 -12.42
N SER A 58 23.56 -39.65 -13.37
CA SER A 58 23.84 -39.05 -14.68
C SER A 58 24.24 -37.57 -14.56
N LEU A 59 25.07 -37.07 -15.49
CA LEU A 59 25.49 -35.67 -15.53
C LEU A 59 24.30 -34.68 -15.48
N PRO A 60 23.19 -34.86 -16.22
CA PRO A 60 22.03 -33.99 -16.09
C PRO A 60 21.41 -33.97 -14.70
N SER A 61 21.42 -35.11 -13.99
CA SER A 61 20.91 -35.19 -12.62
C SER A 61 21.77 -34.41 -11.65
N LEU A 62 23.11 -34.45 -11.82
CA LEU A 62 24.05 -33.68 -11.01
C LEU A 62 23.91 -32.18 -11.27
N VAL A 63 23.80 -31.79 -12.54
CA VAL A 63 23.57 -30.39 -12.93
C VAL A 63 22.23 -29.90 -12.37
N GLY A 64 21.17 -30.67 -12.54
CA GLY A 64 19.84 -30.34 -12.01
C GLY A 64 19.84 -30.21 -10.49
N LEU A 65 20.49 -31.13 -9.77
CA LEU A 65 20.62 -31.07 -8.32
C LEU A 65 21.40 -29.83 -7.87
N ALA A 66 22.49 -29.48 -8.56
CA ALA A 66 23.30 -28.30 -8.25
C ALA A 66 22.51 -27.00 -8.47
N VAL A 67 21.87 -26.86 -9.63
CA VAL A 67 21.04 -25.69 -9.98
C VAL A 67 19.87 -25.55 -9.01
N LEU A 68 19.12 -26.63 -8.78
CA LEU A 68 17.99 -26.64 -7.84
C LEU A 68 18.43 -26.25 -6.44
N SER A 69 19.54 -26.80 -5.95
CA SER A 69 20.05 -26.49 -4.60
C SER A 69 20.48 -25.03 -4.47
N PHE A 70 21.14 -24.48 -5.50
CA PHE A 70 21.57 -23.09 -5.51
C PHE A 70 20.37 -22.12 -5.46
N PHE A 71 19.43 -22.27 -6.39
CA PHE A 71 18.25 -21.40 -6.43
C PHE A 71 17.34 -21.61 -5.21
N ALA A 72 17.09 -22.84 -4.78
CA ALA A 72 16.29 -23.11 -3.59
C ALA A 72 16.93 -22.47 -2.33
N SER A 73 18.25 -22.52 -2.18
CA SER A 73 18.94 -21.91 -1.04
C SER A 73 18.85 -20.38 -1.07
N GLY A 74 19.06 -19.77 -2.24
CA GLY A 74 18.94 -18.32 -2.42
C GLY A 74 17.53 -17.82 -2.15
N THR A 75 16.51 -18.49 -2.71
CA THR A 75 15.10 -18.16 -2.49
C THR A 75 14.70 -18.37 -1.03
N ALA A 76 15.11 -19.48 -0.40
CA ALA A 76 14.83 -19.73 1.01
C ALA A 76 15.44 -18.67 1.91
N PHE A 77 16.67 -18.23 1.65
CA PHE A 77 17.30 -17.16 2.42
C PHE A 77 16.53 -15.84 2.28
N ALA A 78 16.22 -15.42 1.05
CA ALA A 78 15.48 -14.19 0.81
C ALA A 78 14.09 -14.20 1.47
N LEU A 79 13.34 -15.30 1.33
CA LEU A 79 12.01 -15.43 1.93
C LEU A 79 12.04 -15.64 3.45
N LEU A 80 13.13 -16.18 4.00
CA LEU A 80 13.31 -16.26 5.45
C LEU A 80 13.54 -14.87 6.04
N VAL A 81 14.38 -14.05 5.41
CA VAL A 81 14.56 -12.65 5.83
C VAL A 81 13.21 -11.93 5.80
N LEU A 82 12.46 -12.05 4.70
CA LEU A 82 11.13 -11.44 4.58
C LEU A 82 10.14 -11.96 5.65
N LEU A 83 10.13 -13.26 5.94
CA LEU A 83 9.28 -13.82 7.00
C LEU A 83 9.66 -13.25 8.38
N VAL A 84 10.95 -13.18 8.70
CA VAL A 84 11.42 -12.67 10.00
C VAL A 84 11.11 -11.18 10.15
N THR A 85 11.33 -10.37 9.11
CA THR A 85 11.00 -8.94 9.15
C THR A 85 9.49 -8.75 9.29
N THR A 86 8.67 -9.42 8.48
CA THR A 86 7.19 -9.32 8.58
C THR A 86 6.68 -9.82 9.94
N ALA A 87 7.25 -10.89 10.50
CA ALA A 87 6.87 -11.37 11.83
C ALA A 87 7.26 -10.38 12.94
N ARG A 88 8.42 -9.73 12.83
CA ARG A 88 8.83 -8.66 13.75
C ARG A 88 7.88 -7.46 13.66
N SER A 89 7.55 -7.02 12.45
CA SER A 89 6.60 -5.94 12.19
C SER A 89 5.22 -6.25 12.79
N CYS A 90 4.73 -7.48 12.61
CA CYS A 90 3.51 -8.00 13.25
C CYS A 90 3.57 -7.95 14.80
N LEU A 91 4.67 -8.41 15.39
CA LEU A 91 4.86 -8.44 16.84
C LEU A 91 4.89 -7.05 17.47
N LEU A 92 5.40 -6.06 16.74
CA LEU A 92 5.53 -4.67 17.20
C LEU A 92 4.38 -3.76 16.73
N ASN A 93 3.37 -4.33 16.05
CA ASN A 93 2.26 -3.61 15.43
C ASN A 93 2.68 -2.47 14.48
N ARG A 94 3.76 -2.68 13.73
CA ARG A 94 4.29 -1.69 12.79
C ARG A 94 4.08 -2.19 11.37
N THR A 95 3.59 -1.32 10.49
CA THR A 95 3.66 -1.52 9.05
C THR A 95 5.04 -1.14 8.51
N MET A 96 5.37 -1.59 7.30
CA MET A 96 6.60 -1.21 6.60
C MET A 96 6.69 0.31 6.40
N ILE A 97 5.57 0.97 6.10
CA ILE A 97 5.53 2.44 5.95
C ILE A 97 5.85 3.11 7.30
N GLU A 98 5.25 2.64 8.39
CA GLU A 98 5.49 3.20 9.72
C GLU A 98 6.92 2.96 10.21
N GLU A 99 7.51 1.80 9.89
CA GLU A 99 8.91 1.51 10.21
C GLU A 99 9.86 2.49 9.51
N TRP A 100 9.62 2.79 8.24
CA TRP A 100 10.39 3.80 7.51
C TRP A 100 10.17 5.22 8.05
N GLU A 101 8.95 5.53 8.50
CA GLU A 101 8.65 6.80 9.14
C GLU A 101 9.36 6.96 10.49
N LEU A 102 9.44 5.89 11.29
CA LEU A 102 10.24 5.86 12.52
C LEU A 102 11.73 6.09 12.21
N GLU A 103 12.31 5.33 11.28
CA GLU A 103 13.72 5.47 10.90
C GLU A 103 14.04 6.88 10.40
N ARG A 104 13.13 7.47 9.63
CA ARG A 104 13.24 8.85 9.14
C ARG A 104 13.21 9.86 10.27
N HIS A 105 12.30 9.71 11.22
CA HIS A 105 12.18 10.58 12.38
C HIS A 105 13.41 10.48 13.29
N ASP A 106 13.91 9.28 13.56
CA ASP A 106 15.15 9.05 14.29
C ASP A 106 16.36 9.69 13.60
N ALA A 107 16.44 9.60 12.27
CA ALA A 107 17.52 10.23 11.49
C ALA A 107 17.46 11.77 11.55
N VAL A 108 16.26 12.37 11.54
CA VAL A 108 16.05 13.81 11.71
C VAL A 108 16.51 14.25 13.11
N LEU A 109 16.10 13.53 14.15
CA LEU A 109 16.52 13.81 15.52
C LEU A 109 18.03 13.70 15.70
N ALA A 110 18.66 12.68 15.12
CA ALA A 110 20.11 12.51 15.18
C ALA A 110 20.86 13.68 14.54
N ARG A 111 20.37 14.23 13.42
CA ARG A 111 20.94 15.42 12.78
C ARG A 111 20.78 16.67 13.63
N LEU A 112 19.59 16.88 14.20
CA LEU A 112 19.32 18.00 15.11
C LEU A 112 20.19 17.95 16.37
N ALA A 113 20.41 16.75 16.91
CA ALA A 113 21.26 16.54 18.07
C ALA A 113 22.75 16.78 17.75
N ALA A 114 23.19 16.44 16.53
CA ALA A 114 24.57 16.63 16.11
C ALA A 114 24.91 18.11 15.82
N ASP A 115 23.98 18.87 15.25
CA ASP A 115 24.16 20.29 14.96
C ASP A 115 22.93 21.14 15.32
N PRO A 116 22.82 21.53 16.61
CA PRO A 116 21.67 22.28 17.10
C PRO A 116 21.67 23.75 16.63
N THR A 117 22.82 24.30 16.23
CA THR A 117 22.98 25.73 15.88
C THR A 117 22.81 26.01 14.38
N THR A 118 23.22 25.09 13.51
CA THR A 118 23.12 25.29 12.06
C THR A 118 21.71 24.98 11.55
N THR A 119 21.02 24.02 12.19
CA THR A 119 19.68 23.63 11.74
C THR A 119 18.60 24.66 12.10
N THR A 120 18.78 25.48 13.13
CA THR A 120 17.79 26.50 13.52
C THR A 120 17.90 27.79 12.72
N SER A 121 19.11 28.24 12.38
CA SER A 121 19.33 29.53 11.68
C SER A 121 19.37 29.40 10.14
N ASP A 122 20.07 28.40 9.60
CA ASP A 122 20.26 28.27 8.13
C ASP A 122 19.13 27.50 7.45
N TYR A 123 18.41 26.63 8.16
CA TYR A 123 17.37 25.79 7.57
C TYR A 123 15.96 26.43 7.59
N TRP A 124 15.70 27.32 8.56
CA TRP A 124 14.37 27.90 8.83
C TRP A 124 14.32 29.44 8.77
N GLY A 125 15.46 30.09 8.54
CA GLY A 125 15.58 31.55 8.57
C GLY A 125 15.69 32.10 10.00
N ALA A 126 16.37 33.23 10.15
CA ALA A 126 16.71 33.84 11.44
C ALA A 126 15.48 34.27 12.30
N ASP A 127 14.28 34.28 11.71
CA ASP A 127 13.06 34.81 12.33
C ASP A 127 12.09 33.72 12.84
N GLY A 128 12.41 32.44 12.64
CA GLY A 128 11.59 31.31 13.11
C GLY A 128 11.72 31.08 14.61
N ASP A 129 10.60 31.07 15.33
CA ASP A 129 10.55 30.92 16.79
C ASP A 129 11.06 29.53 17.22
N ALA A 130 12.36 29.44 17.51
CA ALA A 130 13.11 28.19 17.75
C ALA A 130 12.51 27.27 18.83
N ARG A 131 11.66 27.83 19.71
CA ARG A 131 10.93 27.10 20.77
C ARG A 131 9.74 26.30 20.25
N VAL A 132 9.07 26.77 19.20
CA VAL A 132 7.96 26.04 18.54
C VAL A 132 8.52 24.84 17.77
N LEU A 133 9.68 24.99 17.15
CA LEU A 133 10.39 23.94 16.40
C LEU A 133 10.91 22.82 17.29
N THR A 134 11.47 23.14 18.45
CA THR A 134 11.96 22.13 19.40
C THR A 134 10.83 21.31 20.02
N HIS A 135 9.64 21.89 20.19
CA HIS A 135 8.45 21.17 20.64
C HIS A 135 7.82 20.32 19.52
N ALA A 136 7.79 20.85 18.28
CA ALA A 136 7.29 20.14 17.10
C ALA A 136 8.18 18.96 16.67
N LEU A 137 9.50 19.05 16.90
CA LEU A 137 10.49 18.01 16.61
C LEU A 137 10.83 17.19 17.85
N SER A 138 9.90 17.09 18.81
CA SER A 138 10.06 16.22 19.96
C SER A 138 10.14 14.75 19.53
N ARG A 139 10.77 13.94 20.38
CA ARG A 139 10.84 12.50 20.16
C ARG A 139 9.46 11.89 20.42
N VAL A 140 8.76 11.57 19.34
CA VAL A 140 7.51 10.79 19.34
C VAL A 140 7.86 9.30 19.34
N GLU A 141 7.33 8.56 20.31
CA GLU A 141 7.44 7.10 20.34
C GLU A 141 6.29 6.46 19.54
N PHE A 142 6.50 5.24 19.04
CA PHE A 142 5.49 4.55 18.25
C PHE A 142 4.23 4.23 19.09
N PRO A 143 3.03 4.71 18.70
CA PRO A 143 1.85 4.65 19.59
C PRO A 143 1.09 3.33 19.56
N TYR A 144 1.15 2.56 18.48
CA TYR A 144 0.24 1.40 18.29
C TYR A 144 0.76 0.08 18.87
N ASP A 145 1.92 0.09 19.55
CA ASP A 145 2.41 -1.10 20.23
C ASP A 145 1.71 -1.28 21.58
N VAL A 146 0.63 -2.08 21.61
CA VAL A 146 -0.20 -2.39 22.79
C VAL A 146 0.16 -3.74 23.42
N GLY A 147 1.27 -4.33 23.00
CA GLY A 147 1.83 -5.58 23.54
C GLY A 147 1.72 -6.76 22.57
N PHE A 148 2.72 -7.65 22.62
CA PHE A 148 2.92 -8.71 21.62
C PHE A 148 1.68 -9.53 21.25
N PHE A 149 0.88 -9.95 22.25
CA PHE A 149 -0.32 -10.76 21.98
C PHE A 149 -1.44 -9.94 21.33
N ALA A 150 -1.69 -8.73 21.84
CA ALA A 150 -2.72 -7.84 21.32
C ALA A 150 -2.38 -7.40 19.88
N ASN A 151 -1.12 -7.05 19.64
CA ASN A 151 -0.59 -6.70 18.32
C ASN A 151 -0.81 -7.84 17.30
N VAL A 152 -0.44 -9.08 17.66
CA VAL A 152 -0.64 -10.23 16.77
C VAL A 152 -2.12 -10.55 16.60
N ALA A 153 -2.93 -10.47 17.66
CA ALA A 153 -4.37 -10.72 17.57
C ALA A 153 -5.07 -9.70 16.65
N GLN A 154 -4.66 -8.43 16.73
CA GLN A 154 -5.12 -7.34 15.86
C GLN A 154 -4.69 -7.57 14.41
N ALA A 155 -3.41 -7.86 14.18
CA ALA A 155 -2.88 -8.14 12.85
C ALA A 155 -3.51 -9.37 12.19
N MET A 156 -3.82 -10.41 12.97
CA MET A 156 -4.41 -11.66 12.49
C MET A 156 -5.95 -11.64 12.46
N GLY A 157 -6.59 -10.62 13.05
CA GLY A 157 -8.04 -10.49 13.15
C GLY A 157 -8.73 -11.46 14.12
N THR A 158 -7.96 -12.17 14.95
CA THR A 158 -8.50 -13.14 15.91
C THR A 158 -7.54 -13.34 17.08
N ALA A 159 -8.09 -13.50 18.29
CA ALA A 159 -7.30 -13.85 19.47
C ALA A 159 -6.95 -15.34 19.56
N ASN A 160 -7.41 -16.19 18.63
CA ASN A 160 -7.14 -17.63 18.65
C ASN A 160 -5.79 -17.97 17.97
N PRO A 161 -4.75 -18.41 18.72
CA PRO A 161 -3.44 -18.68 18.14
C PRO A 161 -3.42 -19.80 17.12
N LEU A 162 -4.33 -20.78 17.24
CA LEU A 162 -4.42 -21.87 16.27
C LEU A 162 -4.94 -21.38 14.92
N ALA A 163 -5.83 -20.38 14.94
CA ALA A 163 -6.37 -19.76 13.74
C ALA A 163 -5.35 -18.84 13.03
N TRP A 164 -4.26 -18.45 13.71
CA TRP A 164 -3.18 -17.70 13.08
C TRP A 164 -2.47 -18.53 11.99
N PHE A 165 -2.34 -19.83 12.20
CA PHE A 165 -1.66 -20.73 11.25
C PHE A 165 -2.61 -21.35 10.23
N PHE A 166 -3.92 -21.27 10.44
CA PHE A 166 -4.89 -21.91 9.56
C PHE A 166 -5.09 -21.09 8.27
N PRO A 167 -4.84 -21.67 7.07
CA PRO A 167 -4.80 -20.92 5.81
C PRO A 167 -6.15 -20.35 5.37
N LEU A 168 -7.27 -20.93 5.85
CA LEU A 168 -8.62 -20.51 5.48
C LEU A 168 -9.25 -19.56 6.51
N THR A 169 -8.54 -19.19 7.57
CA THR A 169 -9.02 -18.16 8.49
C THR A 169 -9.01 -16.81 7.79
N GLY A 170 -10.13 -16.09 7.87
CA GLY A 170 -10.27 -14.74 7.32
C GLY A 170 -9.37 -13.70 8.01
N GLY A 171 -9.41 -12.48 7.50
CA GLY A 171 -8.73 -11.34 8.10
C GLY A 171 -9.64 -10.49 8.99
N PRO A 172 -9.10 -9.41 9.58
CA PRO A 172 -9.86 -8.41 10.31
C PRO A 172 -11.03 -7.87 9.47
N THR A 173 -12.19 -7.70 10.09
CA THR A 173 -13.34 -7.04 9.47
C THR A 173 -13.15 -5.53 9.47
N VAL A 174 -13.41 -4.88 8.34
CA VAL A 174 -13.34 -3.41 8.23
C VAL A 174 -14.57 -2.80 8.88
N ALA A 175 -14.41 -1.71 9.64
CA ALA A 175 -15.55 -0.96 10.15
C ALA A 175 -16.34 -0.35 8.98
N THR A 176 -17.64 -0.67 8.89
CA THR A 176 -18.55 -0.02 7.96
C THR A 176 -19.10 1.25 8.58
N ALA A 177 -19.26 2.31 7.78
CA ALA A 177 -19.72 3.62 8.26
C ALA A 177 -21.14 3.60 8.89
N ALA A 178 -21.90 2.52 8.71
CA ALA A 178 -23.22 2.33 9.30
C ALA A 178 -23.21 1.64 10.67
N ALA A 179 -22.06 1.13 11.12
CA ALA A 179 -21.93 0.32 12.34
C ALA A 179 -21.44 1.13 13.57
N ASP A 180 -21.08 2.40 13.41
CA ASP A 180 -20.67 3.27 14.51
C ASP A 180 -21.88 4.05 15.07
N PRO A 181 -22.44 3.67 16.24
CA PRO A 181 -23.38 4.54 16.94
C PRO A 181 -22.64 5.81 17.45
N PRO A 182 -23.34 6.95 17.56
CA PRO A 182 -22.79 8.18 18.14
C PRO A 182 -22.56 7.99 19.64
N GLY A 183 -21.39 7.45 20.00
CA GLY A 183 -21.04 7.04 21.35
C GLY A 183 -20.20 5.77 21.29
N GLY A 184 -18.89 5.94 21.09
CA GLY A 184 -17.88 4.90 20.84
C GLY A 184 -17.91 3.74 21.83
N GLY A 185 -18.74 2.74 21.52
CA GLY A 185 -18.90 1.54 22.30
C GLY A 185 -19.49 0.42 21.46
N GLY A 186 -18.64 -0.34 20.78
CA GLY A 186 -18.97 -1.68 20.30
C GLY A 186 -19.68 -1.75 18.94
N GLY A 187 -18.95 -1.40 17.88
CA GLY A 187 -19.39 -1.44 16.46
C GLY A 187 -18.45 -2.16 15.48
N GLY A 188 -17.57 -3.06 15.95
CA GLY A 188 -17.13 -4.27 15.23
C GLY A 188 -16.29 -4.19 13.93
N GLY A 189 -15.44 -3.18 13.72
CA GLY A 189 -14.42 -3.32 12.68
C GLY A 189 -13.16 -2.48 12.88
N ALA A 190 -12.04 -2.97 12.35
CA ALA A 190 -10.75 -2.30 12.38
C ALA A 190 -10.61 -1.32 11.19
N GLY A 191 -9.75 -0.30 11.32
CA GLY A 191 -9.27 0.47 10.18
C GLY A 191 -9.29 2.00 10.29
N TRP A 192 -10.03 2.59 11.24
CA TRP A 192 -10.10 4.05 11.41
C TRP A 192 -9.45 4.54 12.69
N GLU A 193 -9.74 3.89 13.81
CA GLU A 193 -9.15 4.18 15.10
C GLU A 193 -8.37 2.97 15.57
N TRP A 194 -7.21 3.23 16.17
CA TRP A 194 -6.33 2.22 16.73
C TRP A 194 -6.03 2.57 18.17
N GLU A 195 -5.93 1.55 19.01
CA GLU A 195 -5.58 1.73 20.42
C GLU A 195 -4.14 2.24 20.52
N GLU A 196 -3.95 3.34 21.25
CA GLU A 196 -2.63 3.90 21.53
C GLU A 196 -2.14 3.46 22.91
N ASN A 197 -0.84 3.20 23.04
CA ASN A 197 -0.19 2.74 24.26
C ASN A 197 0.00 3.80 25.34
N GLY A 198 -0.26 5.08 25.03
CA GLY A 198 -0.15 6.20 25.96
C GLY A 198 1.27 6.56 26.38
N PHE A 199 2.31 6.14 25.62
CA PHE A 199 3.69 6.56 25.90
C PHE A 199 3.98 8.01 25.51
N ASN A 200 3.18 8.56 24.60
CA ASN A 200 3.31 9.94 24.15
C ASN A 200 2.54 10.89 25.08
N ASP A 201 3.04 12.12 25.24
CA ASP A 201 2.45 13.15 26.12
C ASP A 201 0.99 13.49 25.73
N LEU A 202 0.69 13.40 24.43
CA LEU A 202 -0.63 13.64 23.86
C LEU A 202 -0.98 12.49 22.89
N PRO A 203 -2.27 12.09 22.82
CA PRO A 203 -2.73 11.15 21.81
C PRO A 203 -2.72 11.77 20.42
N GLY A 204 -2.55 10.96 19.37
CA GLY A 204 -2.60 11.43 17.98
C GLY A 204 -1.35 12.18 17.48
N LEU A 205 -0.21 12.08 18.18
CA LEU A 205 1.06 12.67 17.73
C LEU A 205 1.71 11.94 16.53
N TRP A 206 1.11 10.83 16.09
CA TRP A 206 1.59 10.04 14.95
C TRP A 206 0.76 10.34 13.69
N PRO A 207 1.38 10.52 12.50
CA PRO A 207 2.81 10.42 12.21
C PRO A 207 3.60 11.68 12.62
N PRO A 208 4.90 11.54 12.94
CA PRO A 208 5.74 12.67 13.32
C PRO A 208 5.86 13.68 12.17
N PRO A 209 5.86 14.99 12.47
CA PRO A 209 5.92 16.02 11.45
C PRO A 209 7.30 16.03 10.76
N ASP A 210 7.30 16.03 9.43
CA ASP A 210 8.52 16.07 8.63
C ASP A 210 9.01 17.54 8.51
N PRO A 211 10.23 17.86 8.95
CA PRO A 211 10.78 19.22 8.86
C PRO A 211 10.85 19.72 7.41
N GLU A 212 11.09 18.85 6.43
CA GLU A 212 11.16 19.29 5.04
C GLU A 212 9.78 19.67 4.48
N LYS A 213 8.74 18.93 4.88
CA LYS A 213 7.36 19.26 4.50
C LYS A 213 6.88 20.53 5.18
N LEU A 214 7.21 20.70 6.46
CA LEU A 214 6.98 21.93 7.20
C LEU A 214 7.64 23.14 6.51
N ARG A 215 8.88 22.98 6.04
CA ARG A 215 9.61 24.05 5.34
C ARG A 215 8.96 24.40 4.02
N ARG A 216 8.55 23.41 3.23
CA ARG A 216 7.84 23.64 1.97
C ARG A 216 6.46 24.26 2.19
N ALA A 217 5.75 23.86 3.23
CA ALA A 217 4.48 24.45 3.61
C ALA A 217 4.66 25.93 4.01
N GLN A 218 5.71 26.24 4.77
CA GLN A 218 6.04 27.62 5.16
C GLN A 218 6.54 28.47 3.98
N ALA A 219 7.32 27.87 3.07
CA ALA A 219 7.83 28.53 1.87
C ALA A 219 6.75 28.80 0.81
N GLY A 220 5.67 27.99 0.78
CA GLY A 220 4.53 28.15 -0.12
C GLY A 220 4.86 27.92 -1.61
N TRP A 221 3.84 27.60 -2.40
CA TRP A 221 3.91 27.74 -3.86
C TRP A 221 4.01 29.25 -4.20
N PRO A 222 4.71 29.69 -5.26
CA PRO A 222 4.86 31.12 -5.56
C PRO A 222 3.53 31.91 -5.64
N ALA A 223 2.44 31.23 -6.01
CA ALA A 223 1.09 31.82 -5.99
C ALA A 223 0.48 31.93 -4.58
N ALA A 224 0.81 31.01 -3.66
CA ALA A 224 0.39 31.06 -2.26
C ALA A 224 1.14 32.16 -1.48
N ALA A 225 2.41 32.42 -1.83
CA ALA A 225 3.15 33.56 -1.29
C ALA A 225 2.49 34.91 -1.64
N LYS A 226 1.89 35.01 -2.84
CA LYS A 226 1.11 36.17 -3.28
C LYS A 226 -0.23 36.33 -2.53
N ALA A 227 -0.88 35.21 -2.18
CA ALA A 227 -2.09 35.21 -1.34
C ALA A 227 -1.80 35.59 0.13
N LYS A 228 -0.58 35.30 0.62
CA LYS A 228 -0.09 35.73 1.94
C LYS A 228 0.10 37.26 2.02
N GLU A 229 0.47 37.89 0.90
CA GLU A 229 0.61 39.35 0.75
C GLU A 229 -0.76 40.08 0.78
N GLU A 230 -1.84 39.36 0.45
CA GLU A 230 -3.24 39.86 0.46
C GLU A 230 -3.99 39.58 1.79
N GLY A 231 -3.28 39.18 2.86
CA GLY A 231 -3.84 39.13 4.22
C GLY A 231 -4.52 37.82 4.64
N GLY A 232 -4.17 36.69 4.02
CA GLY A 232 -4.65 35.37 4.43
C GLY A 232 -3.87 34.80 5.63
N GLU A 233 -4.53 34.73 6.79
CA GLU A 233 -4.03 34.03 7.99
C GLU A 233 -4.06 32.50 7.80
N ASP A 234 -3.03 31.92 7.19
CA ASP A 234 -3.00 30.46 6.93
C ASP A 234 -1.72 29.75 7.42
N GLU A 235 -0.92 30.42 8.26
CA GLU A 235 0.35 29.87 8.77
C GLU A 235 0.15 28.81 9.87
N MET A 236 -1.04 28.73 10.47
CA MET A 236 -1.41 27.77 11.53
C MET A 236 -2.22 26.56 11.04
N ALA A 237 -2.58 26.48 9.76
CA ALA A 237 -3.42 25.41 9.22
C ALA A 237 -2.68 24.06 9.13
N TYR A 238 -1.37 24.07 8.89
CA TYR A 238 -0.57 22.84 8.83
C TYR A 238 -0.37 22.21 10.22
N TYR A 239 -0.12 23.02 11.25
CA TYR A 239 0.00 22.53 12.64
C TYR A 239 -1.32 22.08 13.25
N ARG A 240 -2.46 22.64 12.80
CA ARG A 240 -3.80 22.14 13.18
C ARG A 240 -4.13 20.77 12.56
N GLY A 241 -3.34 20.32 11.57
CA GLY A 241 -3.43 18.98 10.99
C GLY A 241 -3.10 17.84 11.96
N VAL A 242 -2.28 18.12 12.99
CA VAL A 242 -1.92 17.15 14.05
C VAL A 242 -3.09 16.91 15.01
N GLN A 243 -4.12 17.75 14.99
CA GLN A 243 -5.34 17.64 15.80
C GLN A 243 -6.61 17.45 14.95
N GLN A 244 -6.48 17.02 13.70
CA GLN A 244 -7.67 16.69 12.92
C GLN A 244 -8.30 15.43 13.49
N THR A 245 -9.59 15.52 13.81
CA THR A 245 -10.37 14.34 14.18
C THR A 245 -10.43 13.37 13.01
N ALA A 246 -10.53 12.06 13.27
CA ALA A 246 -10.56 11.03 12.21
C ALA A 246 -11.62 11.33 11.12
N GLU A 247 -12.73 11.94 11.51
CA GLU A 247 -13.81 12.38 10.62
C GLU A 247 -13.40 13.52 9.68
N GLU A 248 -12.64 14.50 10.17
CA GLU A 248 -12.15 15.62 9.37
C GLU A 248 -11.12 15.14 8.35
N THR A 249 -10.23 14.22 8.73
CA THR A 249 -9.29 13.59 7.81
C THR A 249 -10.03 12.78 6.73
N LYS A 250 -11.09 12.04 7.11
CA LYS A 250 -11.95 11.31 6.18
C LYS A 250 -12.64 12.24 5.18
N ALA A 251 -13.19 13.35 5.64
CA ALA A 251 -13.82 14.35 4.78
C ALA A 251 -12.79 15.00 3.84
N ALA A 252 -11.60 15.35 4.33
CA ALA A 252 -10.54 15.93 3.52
C ALA A 252 -10.03 14.95 2.44
N PHE A 253 -9.86 13.67 2.79
CA PHE A 253 -9.46 12.64 1.84
C PHE A 253 -10.55 12.39 0.78
N ARG A 254 -11.82 12.29 1.20
CA ARG A 254 -12.96 12.16 0.27
C ARG A 254 -13.01 13.32 -0.71
N ARG A 255 -12.87 14.57 -0.23
CA ARG A 255 -12.81 15.76 -1.10
C ARG A 255 -11.65 15.69 -2.09
N ARG A 256 -10.49 15.14 -1.71
CA ARG A 256 -9.37 14.95 -2.64
C ARG A 256 -9.67 13.90 -3.70
N GLN A 257 -10.23 12.75 -3.30
CA GLN A 257 -10.65 11.72 -4.25
C GLN A 257 -11.71 12.25 -5.22
N GLU A 258 -12.69 12.99 -4.71
CA GLU A 258 -13.75 13.59 -5.51
C GLU A 258 -13.18 14.67 -6.45
N ALA A 259 -12.25 15.51 -5.99
CA ALA A 259 -11.56 16.45 -6.84
C ALA A 259 -10.65 15.78 -7.89
N ASP A 260 -10.00 14.66 -7.57
CA ASP A 260 -9.23 13.87 -8.54
C ASP A 260 -10.15 13.20 -9.56
N PHE A 261 -11.31 12.71 -9.13
CA PHE A 261 -12.31 12.13 -10.00
C PHE A 261 -12.92 13.18 -10.92
N GLN A 262 -13.22 14.37 -10.41
CA GLN A 262 -13.66 15.52 -11.20
C GLN A 262 -12.57 16.03 -12.15
N ARG A 263 -11.29 16.01 -11.75
CA ARG A 263 -10.17 16.33 -12.67
C ARG A 263 -10.05 15.31 -13.79
N ARG A 264 -10.19 14.02 -13.47
CA ARG A 264 -10.13 12.94 -14.46
C ARG A 264 -11.35 12.95 -15.38
N GLY A 265 -12.54 13.18 -14.83
CA GLY A 265 -13.78 13.34 -15.57
C GLY A 265 -13.79 14.61 -16.41
N GLY A 266 -13.25 15.71 -15.91
CA GLY A 266 -13.07 16.95 -16.67
C GLY A 266 -12.07 16.80 -17.82
N LEU A 267 -11.00 16.02 -17.62
CA LEU A 267 -10.05 15.71 -18.69
C LEU A 267 -10.65 14.77 -19.75
N LEU A 268 -11.54 13.85 -19.35
CA LEU A 268 -12.33 13.02 -20.26
C LEU A 268 -13.40 13.84 -21.01
N ALA A 269 -14.09 14.75 -20.33
CA ALA A 269 -15.09 15.64 -20.94
C ALA A 269 -14.45 16.68 -21.87
N GLU A 270 -13.26 17.18 -21.55
CA GLU A 270 -12.47 18.06 -22.43
C GLU A 270 -11.96 17.28 -23.66
N LEU A 271 -11.61 16.00 -23.50
CA LEU A 271 -11.29 15.10 -24.61
C LEU A 271 -12.51 14.80 -25.49
N GLU A 272 -13.69 14.58 -24.90
CA GLU A 272 -14.96 14.33 -25.59
C GLU A 272 -15.47 15.58 -26.33
N GLU A 273 -15.38 16.77 -25.72
CA GLU A 273 -15.63 18.06 -26.42
C GLU A 273 -14.64 18.31 -27.56
N THR A 274 -13.37 17.88 -27.41
CA THR A 274 -12.43 17.91 -28.55
C THR A 274 -12.73 16.85 -29.61
N GLU A 275 -13.25 15.67 -29.27
CA GLU A 275 -13.63 14.65 -30.25
C GLU A 275 -14.85 15.10 -31.08
N GLU A 276 -15.85 15.75 -30.48
CA GLU A 276 -16.98 16.33 -31.22
C GLU A 276 -16.56 17.50 -32.15
N LEU A 277 -15.45 18.18 -31.86
CA LEU A 277 -14.88 19.22 -32.72
C LEU A 277 -13.90 18.69 -33.79
N PHE A 278 -13.49 17.42 -33.71
CA PHE A 278 -12.42 16.84 -34.53
C PHE A 278 -12.86 15.56 -35.27
N GLU A 279 -14.08 15.58 -35.79
CA GLU A 279 -14.56 14.62 -36.80
C GLU A 279 -13.80 14.85 -38.13
N GLY A 280 -12.54 14.41 -38.18
CA GLY A 280 -11.66 14.53 -39.35
C GLY A 280 -10.16 14.59 -39.08
N SER A 281 -9.68 14.12 -37.93
CA SER A 281 -8.27 14.22 -37.59
C SER A 281 -7.41 13.07 -38.13
N PRO A 282 -6.23 13.35 -38.71
CA PRO A 282 -5.35 12.31 -39.24
C PRO A 282 -4.76 11.46 -38.12
N VAL A 283 -5.08 10.16 -38.14
CA VAL A 283 -4.47 9.11 -37.30
C VAL A 283 -2.94 9.17 -37.44
N TRP A 284 -2.24 9.14 -36.31
CA TRP A 284 -0.79 9.26 -36.24
C TRP A 284 -0.09 8.15 -37.04
N THR A 285 0.86 8.53 -37.89
CA THR A 285 1.79 7.62 -38.59
C THR A 285 3.23 8.02 -38.29
N ASN A 286 4.12 7.03 -38.25
CA ASN A 286 5.55 7.31 -38.13
C ASN A 286 6.11 7.94 -39.43
N SER A 287 7.38 8.36 -39.43
CA SER A 287 8.03 8.96 -40.59
C SER A 287 8.11 8.03 -41.83
N GLU A 288 7.86 6.74 -41.65
CA GLU A 288 7.88 5.71 -42.70
C GLU A 288 6.45 5.33 -43.17
N GLY A 289 5.41 5.90 -42.55
CA GLY A 289 4.01 5.72 -42.93
C GLY A 289 3.29 4.55 -42.25
N ASP A 290 3.95 3.83 -41.34
CA ASP A 290 3.35 2.70 -40.62
C ASP A 290 2.44 3.19 -39.49
N ARG A 291 1.39 2.41 -39.23
CA ARG A 291 0.43 2.63 -38.14
C ARG A 291 0.73 1.72 -36.95
N LEU A 292 0.13 2.02 -35.79
CA LEU A 292 0.26 1.18 -34.60
C LEU A 292 -0.28 -0.24 -34.82
N TRP A 293 -1.32 -0.38 -35.64
CA TRP A 293 -1.86 -1.67 -36.09
C TRP A 293 -0.80 -2.57 -36.79
N ASP A 294 0.16 -1.98 -37.50
CA ASP A 294 1.20 -2.74 -38.22
C ASP A 294 2.22 -3.38 -37.26
N TYR A 295 2.28 -2.86 -36.02
CA TYR A 295 3.07 -3.40 -34.92
C TYR A 295 2.24 -4.31 -33.99
N GLY A 296 1.01 -4.67 -34.39
CA GLY A 296 0.14 -5.60 -33.66
C GLY A 296 -0.49 -5.00 -32.39
N VAL A 297 -0.63 -3.68 -32.34
CA VAL A 297 -1.33 -2.97 -31.26
C VAL A 297 -2.72 -2.58 -31.75
N ASP A 298 -3.77 -3.19 -31.16
CA ASP A 298 -5.16 -2.93 -31.52
C ASP A 298 -5.60 -1.54 -31.03
N GLU A 299 -5.94 -0.64 -31.95
CA GLU A 299 -6.34 0.75 -31.69
C GLU A 299 -7.80 0.87 -31.16
N GLU A 300 -8.54 -0.23 -30.99
CA GLU A 300 -9.95 -0.26 -30.56
C GLU A 300 -10.19 -0.54 -29.07
N VAL A 301 -9.17 -0.96 -28.31
CA VAL A 301 -9.35 -1.34 -26.90
C VAL A 301 -9.75 -0.16 -26.00
N GLU A 302 -9.41 1.07 -26.41
CA GLU A 302 -9.71 2.28 -25.64
C GLU A 302 -11.14 2.81 -25.84
N ARG A 303 -11.92 2.27 -26.80
CA ARG A 303 -13.27 2.76 -27.13
C ARG A 303 -14.43 2.01 -26.46
N HIS A 304 -14.17 0.89 -25.79
CA HIS A 304 -15.25 0.03 -25.26
C HIS A 304 -15.59 0.26 -23.78
N ASP A 305 -14.85 1.14 -23.09
CA ASP A 305 -15.12 1.56 -21.70
C ASP A 305 -15.81 2.94 -21.61
N ALA A 306 -16.18 3.54 -22.76
CA ALA A 306 -16.99 4.76 -22.80
C ALA A 306 -18.47 4.41 -22.53
N PRO A 307 -19.14 5.05 -21.56
CA PRO A 307 -20.57 4.88 -21.38
C PRO A 307 -21.29 5.50 -22.58
N VAL A 308 -22.08 4.69 -23.28
CA VAL A 308 -23.00 5.17 -24.31
C VAL A 308 -23.94 6.19 -23.65
N GLY A 309 -23.86 7.43 -24.11
CA GLY A 309 -24.56 8.56 -23.50
C GLY A 309 -26.09 8.47 -23.55
N GLY A 310 -26.69 9.21 -22.62
CA GLY A 310 -27.93 9.96 -22.83
C GLY A 310 -29.23 9.20 -22.67
N GLY A 311 -29.71 9.08 -21.43
CA GLY A 311 -31.11 8.81 -21.11
C GLY A 311 -31.35 9.00 -19.62
N ASP A 312 -31.97 10.12 -19.25
CA ASP A 312 -32.54 10.35 -17.92
C ASP A 312 -33.50 9.19 -17.59
N GLU A 313 -33.17 8.32 -16.63
CA GLU A 313 -34.10 7.51 -15.83
C GLU A 313 -33.32 6.68 -14.76
N ASP A 314 -33.71 6.90 -13.50
CA ASP A 314 -33.57 6.03 -12.31
C ASP A 314 -32.24 5.97 -11.51
N GLU A 315 -32.19 6.74 -10.41
CA GLU A 315 -31.16 6.74 -9.33
C GLU A 315 -31.09 5.45 -8.46
N ASP A 316 -31.65 4.32 -8.93
CA ASP A 316 -31.81 3.10 -8.10
C ASP A 316 -30.93 1.90 -8.57
N GLU A 317 -30.05 2.05 -9.57
CA GLU A 317 -29.25 0.92 -10.10
C GLU A 317 -27.93 0.62 -9.35
N ASP A 318 -27.49 1.48 -8.43
CA ASP A 318 -26.18 1.32 -7.77
C ASP A 318 -26.14 0.24 -6.68
N ASP A 319 -27.31 -0.30 -6.26
CA ASP A 319 -27.44 -1.33 -5.22
C ASP A 319 -27.86 -2.71 -5.78
N VAL A 320 -27.60 -2.98 -7.06
CA VAL A 320 -27.95 -4.27 -7.66
C VAL A 320 -26.84 -5.31 -7.40
N PRO A 321 -27.10 -6.42 -6.68
CA PRO A 321 -26.07 -7.43 -6.42
C PRO A 321 -25.55 -8.04 -7.72
N ILE A 322 -24.24 -8.30 -7.79
CA ILE A 322 -23.54 -8.91 -8.96
C ILE A 322 -24.26 -10.14 -9.54
N ALA A 323 -24.95 -10.92 -8.71
CA ALA A 323 -25.71 -12.08 -9.16
C ALA A 323 -26.86 -11.72 -10.13
N GLU A 324 -27.50 -10.57 -9.95
CA GLU A 324 -28.60 -10.10 -10.80
C GLU A 324 -28.07 -9.54 -12.13
N LEU A 325 -26.92 -8.86 -12.11
CA LEU A 325 -26.22 -8.40 -13.32
C LEU A 325 -25.77 -9.57 -14.21
N ILE A 326 -25.25 -10.64 -13.62
CA ILE A 326 -24.88 -11.87 -14.35
C ILE A 326 -26.12 -12.55 -14.96
N ARG A 327 -27.27 -12.47 -14.26
CA ARG A 327 -28.54 -13.03 -14.73
C ARG A 327 -29.09 -12.25 -15.92
N ARG A 328 -29.05 -10.91 -15.86
CA ARG A 328 -29.43 -10.01 -16.97
C ARG A 328 -28.55 -10.24 -18.20
N ARG A 329 -27.23 -10.36 -18.01
CA ARG A 329 -26.28 -10.65 -19.10
C ARG A 329 -26.54 -12.01 -19.77
N ARG A 330 -26.91 -13.04 -19.00
CA ARG A 330 -27.28 -14.36 -19.55
C ARG A 330 -28.64 -14.37 -20.28
N ALA A 331 -29.55 -13.46 -19.93
CA ALA A 331 -30.83 -13.32 -20.61
C ALA A 331 -30.67 -12.61 -21.96
N HIS A 332 -29.86 -11.56 -22.03
CA HIS A 332 -29.50 -10.88 -23.28
C HIS A 332 -28.80 -11.81 -24.27
N ALA A 333 -27.82 -12.58 -23.82
CA ALA A 333 -27.12 -13.55 -24.67
C ALA A 333 -28.04 -14.65 -25.24
N ARG A 334 -29.19 -14.93 -24.60
CA ARG A 334 -30.19 -15.87 -25.15
C ARG A 334 -31.16 -15.21 -26.13
N GLN A 335 -31.38 -13.90 -26.04
CA GLN A 335 -32.22 -13.17 -26.98
C GLN A 335 -31.49 -12.89 -28.30
N GLU A 336 -30.16 -12.79 -28.27
CA GLU A 336 -29.34 -12.65 -29.48
C GLU A 336 -29.20 -13.96 -30.27
N ASP A 337 -29.33 -15.12 -29.63
CA ASP A 337 -29.28 -16.44 -30.29
C ASP A 337 -30.62 -16.88 -30.93
N ASP A 338 -31.74 -16.27 -30.55
CA ASP A 338 -33.09 -16.58 -31.06
C ASP A 338 -33.62 -15.52 -32.06
N GLY A 339 -32.77 -14.55 -32.48
CA GLY A 339 -33.10 -13.42 -33.35
C GLY A 339 -32.78 -13.61 -34.82
#